data_AF-A0A6H2NP37-F1
#
_entry.id   AF-A0A6H2NP37-F1
#
_cell.length_a   1.000
_cell.length_b   1.000
_cell.length_c   1.000
_cell.angle_alpha   90.00
_cell.angle_beta   90.00
_cell.angle_gamma   90.00
#
_symmetry.space_group_name_H-M   'P 1'
#
loop_
_entity.id
_entity.type
_entity.pdbx_description
1 polymer ?
#
loop_
_entity_poly.entity_id
_entity_poly.type
_entity_poly.pdbx_seq_one_letter_code
_entity_poly.pdbx_strand_id
1 'polypeptide(L)'
;MTPDDRPQAASAKAEVALNRLLQTMPPAIAASFTPTQREALQQALVAHAWRRHPLDIRLTLPLLVTRLYVVLLAGEERRSRRRP
;
A
#
# COMPACT_ATOMS: atom_id res chain seq x y z
N MET A 1 -18.66 18.62 -0.26
CA MET A 1 -17.57 17.61 -0.25
C MET A 1 -17.30 17.24 -1.70
N THR A 2 -16.34 17.93 -2.32
CA THR A 2 -16.12 17.96 -3.78
C THR A 2 -15.48 16.65 -4.26
N PRO A 3 -15.83 16.10 -5.43
CA PRO A 3 -15.24 14.85 -5.95
C PRO A 3 -13.76 14.95 -6.37
N ASP A 4 -13.17 16.15 -6.35
CA ASP A 4 -11.90 16.52 -6.99
C ASP A 4 -10.64 16.22 -6.15
N ASP A 5 -10.80 15.89 -4.86
CA ASP A 5 -9.66 15.64 -3.95
C ASP A 5 -9.03 14.23 -4.09
N ARG A 6 -9.68 13.32 -4.82
CA ARG A 6 -9.31 11.89 -4.88
C ARG A 6 -8.05 11.53 -5.71
N PRO A 7 -7.61 12.28 -6.74
CA PRO A 7 -6.36 12.00 -7.45
C PRO A 7 -5.11 12.60 -6.75
N GLN A 8 -5.23 13.76 -6.10
CA GLN A 8 -4.09 14.49 -5.54
C GLN A 8 -3.56 13.87 -4.24
N ALA A 9 -4.47 13.42 -3.35
CA ALA A 9 -4.07 12.77 -2.10
C ALA A 9 -3.35 11.42 -2.34
N ALA A 10 -3.70 10.70 -3.41
CA ALA A 10 -3.03 9.45 -3.79
C ALA A 10 -1.62 9.70 -4.34
N SER A 11 -1.46 10.77 -5.14
CA SER A 11 -0.16 11.18 -5.68
C SER A 11 0.82 11.60 -4.58
N ALA A 12 0.37 12.43 -3.63
CA ALA A 12 1.18 12.87 -2.49
C ALA A 12 1.59 11.69 -1.58
N LYS A 13 0.68 10.74 -1.31
CA LYS A 13 1.01 9.53 -0.54
C LYS A 13 2.03 8.65 -1.27
N ALA A 14 1.95 8.56 -2.59
CA ALA A 14 2.88 7.78 -3.40
C ALA A 14 4.28 8.41 -3.44
N GLU A 15 4.37 9.74 -3.48
CA GLU A 15 5.64 10.46 -3.40
C GLU A 15 6.31 10.25 -2.03
N VAL A 16 5.55 10.32 -0.94
CA VAL A 16 6.05 9.99 0.41
C VAL A 16 6.52 8.53 0.49
N ALA A 17 5.78 7.60 -0.12
CA ALA A 17 6.17 6.18 -0.16
C ALA A 17 7.44 5.95 -1.01
N LEU A 18 7.57 6.64 -2.14
CA LEU A 18 8.74 6.59 -3.00
C LEU A 18 9.97 7.12 -2.26
N ASN A 19 9.86 8.26 -1.58
CA ASN A 19 10.95 8.84 -0.81
C ASN A 19 11.40 7.91 0.32
N ARG A 20 10.47 7.27 1.03
CA ARG A 20 10.81 6.25 2.04
C ARG A 20 11.51 5.04 1.41
N LEU A 21 11.05 4.56 0.27
CA LEU A 21 11.66 3.44 -0.45
C LEU A 21 13.09 3.78 -0.91
N LEU A 22 13.33 4.99 -1.39
CA LEU A 22 14.67 5.42 -1.80
C LEU A 22 15.61 5.57 -0.59
N GLN A 23 15.10 5.99 0.57
CA GLN A 23 15.88 6.11 1.81
C GLN A 23 16.31 4.77 2.41
N THR A 24 15.64 3.65 2.09
CA THR A 24 16.07 2.32 2.55
C THR A 24 17.19 1.73 1.71
N MET A 25 17.51 2.34 0.57
CA MET A 25 18.57 1.89 -0.33
C MET A 25 19.89 2.60 -0.04
N PRO A 26 21.04 1.99 -0.39
CA PRO A 26 22.31 2.71 -0.41
C PRO A 26 22.22 3.98 -1.26
N PRO A 27 22.83 5.12 -0.85
CA PRO A 27 22.68 6.40 -1.54
C PRO A 27 23.03 6.37 -3.02
N ALA A 28 24.07 5.61 -3.39
CA ALA A 28 24.50 5.45 -4.78
C ALA A 28 23.43 4.77 -5.65
N ILE A 29 22.67 3.83 -5.09
CA ILE A 29 21.59 3.12 -5.79
C ILE A 29 20.34 4.00 -5.86
N ALA A 30 20.00 4.70 -4.79
CA ALA A 30 18.89 5.65 -4.79
C ALA A 30 19.09 6.79 -5.82
N ALA A 31 20.34 7.22 -5.99
CA ALA A 31 20.73 8.23 -6.97
C ALA A 31 20.79 7.71 -8.41
N SER A 32 20.96 6.40 -8.62
CA SER A 32 21.06 5.83 -9.99
C SER A 32 19.73 5.75 -10.73
N PHE A 33 18.60 5.94 -10.04
CA PHE A 33 17.29 5.92 -10.68
C PHE A 33 17.04 7.17 -11.52
N THR A 34 16.67 6.96 -12.79
CA THR A 34 16.26 8.04 -13.70
C THR A 34 14.85 8.55 -13.36
N PRO A 35 14.46 9.75 -13.85
CA PRO A 35 13.11 10.28 -13.63
C PRO A 35 12.01 9.31 -14.07
N THR A 36 12.15 8.70 -15.26
CA THR A 36 11.18 7.73 -15.79
C THR A 36 11.07 6.48 -14.92
N GLN A 37 12.19 6.02 -14.35
CA GLN A 37 12.19 4.88 -13.42
C GLN A 37 11.50 5.24 -12.10
N ARG A 38 11.69 6.48 -11.60
CA ARG A 38 11.01 6.98 -10.40
C ARG A 38 9.51 7.09 -10.61
N GLU A 39 9.06 7.56 -11.77
CA GLU A 39 7.64 7.59 -12.14
C GLU A 39 7.04 6.18 -12.17
N ALA A 40 7.72 5.21 -12.79
CA ALA A 40 7.29 3.81 -12.81
C ALA A 40 7.18 3.22 -11.39
N LEU A 41 8.14 3.53 -10.51
CA LEU A 41 8.09 3.14 -9.09
C LEU A 41 6.90 3.79 -8.37
N GLN A 42 6.66 5.08 -8.59
CA GLN A 42 5.54 5.81 -7.98
C GLN A 42 4.20 5.21 -8.41
N GLN A 43 4.03 4.90 -9.70
CA GLN A 43 2.82 4.25 -10.22
C GLN A 43 2.61 2.85 -9.63
N ALA A 44 3.68 2.06 -9.50
CA ALA A 44 3.62 0.74 -8.87
C ALA A 44 3.23 0.85 -7.39
N LEU A 45 3.75 1.85 -6.67
CA LEU A 45 3.40 2.10 -5.27
C LEU A 45 1.94 2.52 -5.08
N VAL A 46 1.38 3.33 -5.98
CA VAL A 46 -0.06 3.67 -5.98
C VAL A 46 -0.90 2.39 -6.16
N ALA A 47 -0.56 1.57 -7.16
CA ALA A 47 -1.28 0.33 -7.44
C ALA A 47 -1.25 -0.66 -6.27
N HIS A 48 -0.13 -0.73 -5.55
CA HIS A 48 0.01 -1.56 -4.35
C HIS A 48 -0.67 -0.97 -3.11
N ALA A 49 -0.69 0.36 -2.95
CA ALA A 49 -1.40 1.00 -1.85
C ALA A 49 -2.92 0.74 -1.92
N TRP A 50 -3.48 0.61 -3.13
CA TRP A 50 -4.88 0.28 -3.37
C TRP A 50 -5.22 -1.20 -3.11
N ARG A 51 -4.21 -2.08 -3.04
CA ARG A 51 -4.37 -3.51 -2.72
C ARG A 51 -4.38 -3.82 -1.24
N ARG A 52 -4.04 -2.85 -0.39
CA ARG A 52 -4.07 -3.05 1.06
C ARG A 52 -5.53 -3.12 1.49
N HIS A 53 -5.96 -4.30 1.97
CA HIS A 53 -7.33 -4.50 2.45
C HIS A 53 -7.73 -3.37 3.42
N PRO A 54 -8.87 -2.70 3.22
CA PRO A 54 -9.29 -1.57 4.05
C PRO A 54 -9.45 -1.95 5.53
N LEU A 55 -9.63 -3.24 5.83
CA LEU A 55 -9.62 -3.79 7.18
C LEU A 55 -8.61 -4.95 7.28
N ASP A 56 -7.50 -4.70 7.97
CA ASP A 56 -6.54 -5.71 8.47
C ASP A 56 -6.57 -5.62 9.99
N ILE A 57 -7.37 -6.50 10.63
CA ILE A 57 -7.46 -6.59 12.09
C ILE A 57 -6.61 -7.77 12.54
N ARG A 58 -5.64 -7.49 13.41
CA ARG A 58 -4.77 -8.51 14.01
C ARG A 58 -4.93 -8.45 15.51
N LEU A 59 -5.49 -9.51 16.08
CA LEU A 59 -5.75 -9.62 17.50
C LEU A 59 -4.88 -10.74 18.06
N THR A 60 -4.20 -10.45 19.17
CA THR A 60 -3.55 -11.48 19.98
C THR A 60 -4.28 -11.52 21.31
N LEU A 61 -5.06 -12.58 21.54
CA LEU A 61 -5.81 -12.77 22.77
C LEU A 61 -4.97 -13.62 23.73
N PRO A 62 -4.58 -13.09 24.91
CA PRO A 62 -3.97 -13.92 25.94
C PRO A 62 -5.05 -14.81 26.56
N LEU A 63 -5.01 -16.11 26.25
CA LEU A 63 -5.72 -17.12 27.03
C LEU A 63 -4.79 -17.47 28.21
N LEU A 64 -5.35 -17.79 29.38
CA LEU A 64 -4.56 -18.08 30.60
C LEU A 64 -3.47 -19.16 30.43
N VAL A 65 -3.55 -19.98 29.36
CA VAL A 65 -2.60 -21.05 29.04
C VAL A 65 -1.87 -20.88 27.69
N THR A 66 -2.38 -20.08 26.75
CA THR A 66 -1.79 -19.92 25.39
C THR A 66 -2.09 -18.55 24.78
N ARG A 67 -1.40 -18.18 23.69
CA ARG A 67 -1.72 -16.96 22.93
C ARG A 67 -2.47 -17.35 21.67
N LEU A 68 -3.71 -16.90 21.54
CA LEU A 68 -4.48 -17.08 20.30
C LEU A 68 -4.21 -15.90 19.38
N TYR A 69 -3.78 -16.20 18.15
CA TYR A 69 -3.57 -15.20 17.10
C TYR A 69 -4.72 -15.25 16.10
N VAL A 70 -5.44 -14.14 15.95
CA VAL A 70 -6.60 -13.99 15.05
C VAL A 70 -6.29 -12.90 14.03
N VAL A 71 -6.48 -13.24 12.76
CA VAL A 71 -6.28 -12.32 11.63
C VAL A 71 -7.57 -12.24 10.83
N LEU A 72 -8.09 -11.03 10.67
CA LEU A 72 -9.33 -10.76 9.95
C LEU A 72 -9.02 -9.75 8.82
N LEU A 73 -9.02 -10.25 7.59
CA LEU A 73 -8.87 -9.43 6.39
C LEU A 73 -10.25 -9.24 5.76
N ALA A 74 -10.68 -8.00 5.61
CA ALA A 74 -11.90 -7.65 4.89
C ALA A 74 -11.61 -6.55 3.89
N GLY A 75 -12.18 -6.68 2.69
CA GLY A 75 -12.01 -5.72 1.62
C GLY A 75 -13.08 -5.81 0.56
N GLU A 76 -13.16 -4.77 -0.25
CA GLU A 76 -14.13 -4.67 -1.33
C GLU A 76 -13.86 -5.74 -2.39
N GLU A 77 -14.88 -6.54 -2.73
CA GLU A 77 -14.78 -7.53 -3.79
C GLU A 77 -14.74 -6.83 -5.15
N ARG A 78 -13.55 -6.75 -5.76
CA ARG A 78 -13.35 -6.10 -7.07
C ARG A 78 -13.07 -7.07 -8.22
N ARG A 79 -13.24 -8.38 -8.00
CA ARG A 79 -13.25 -9.33 -9.11
C ARG A 79 -14.52 -9.04 -9.93
N SER A 80 -14.34 -8.46 -11.12
CA SER A 80 -15.42 -8.39 -12.09
C SER A 80 -15.98 -9.79 -12.25
N ARG A 81 -17.30 -9.90 -12.09
CA ARG A 81 -18.06 -11.13 -12.20
C ARG A 81 -17.93 -11.65 -13.64
N ARG A 82 -16.81 -12.29 -13.98
CA ARG A 82 -16.66 -13.09 -15.19
C ARG A 82 -17.45 -14.37 -14.92
N ARG A 83 -18.75 -14.28 -15.16
CA ARG A 83 -19.64 -15.44 -15.20
C ARG A 83 -19.29 -16.24 -16.47
N PRO A 84 -19.07 -17.57 -16.37
CA PRO A 84 -19.10 -18.43 -17.55
C PRO A 84 -20.50 -18.49 -18.16
#